data_AF-A0A8R2R571-F1
#
_entry.id   AF-A0A8R2R571-F1
#
_cell.length_a   1.000
_cell.length_b   1.000
_cell.length_c   1.000
_cell.angle_alpha   90.00
_cell.angle_beta   90.00
_cell.angle_gamma   90.00
#
_symmetry.space_group_name_H-M   'P 1'
#
loop_
_entity.id
_entity.type
_entity.pdbx_description
1 polymer ?
#
loop_
_entity_poly.entity_id
_entity_poly.type
_entity_poly.pdbx_seq_one_letter_code
_entity_poly.pdbx_strand_id
1 'polypeptide(L)'
;MIKQTMLHPTQDVFGEYDKKQGISTGWLTNQTLIQFKFSNNPLQLKSRLAERLINIKVTPVKLFFGTEPHIEESSLSTDTTDTELPAGVLVEVATLANDPNICHLKPQEQFGREYKLNDVLLVNVTTPKSKQLAYLIDFYSYSSRAASEDPPCHVGYTYVLPNMFKPSEGNLELPVTCNVKHRPLGTVNFGYLTVCPIQEKLCNLQVSYAKYWDSSWTGLEVGHRGLGASFKTKEGNAIRENTIASLKKAAASGADLLEFDVQLSKDMIPVIYHDFYVCISMKRKKEIEFTEMLELPVKDLTLEHLQKLKVHS
;
A
#
# COMPACT_ATOMS: atom_id res chain seq x y z
N MET A 1 25.25 -2.22 55.57
CA MET A 1 25.84 -1.50 54.41
C MET A 1 25.29 -2.11 53.13
N ILE A 2 24.27 -1.48 52.55
CA ILE A 2 23.84 -1.76 51.17
C ILE A 2 24.29 -0.52 50.39
N LYS A 3 25.19 -0.70 49.42
CA LYS A 3 25.62 0.40 48.55
C LYS A 3 24.39 0.91 47.81
N GLN A 4 24.03 2.18 48.02
CA GLN A 4 23.14 2.93 47.15
C GLN A 4 23.81 3.05 45.79
N THR A 5 23.64 2.05 44.94
CA THR A 5 23.90 2.20 43.51
C THR A 5 22.76 3.06 42.99
N MET A 6 23.08 4.29 42.60
CA MET A 6 22.13 5.23 42.01
C MET A 6 21.55 4.61 40.73
N LEU A 7 20.34 4.05 40.83
CA LEU A 7 19.45 3.84 39.70
C LEU A 7 18.87 5.21 39.36
N HIS A 8 19.65 6.05 38.68
CA HIS A 8 19.02 7.12 37.91
C HIS A 8 18.17 6.44 36.85
N PRO A 9 16.84 6.71 36.78
CA PRO A 9 16.04 6.20 35.68
C PRO A 9 16.62 6.81 34.41
N THR A 10 17.25 5.97 33.57
CA THR A 10 17.66 6.35 32.24
C THR A 10 16.38 6.60 31.46
N GLN A 11 16.04 7.87 31.27
CA GLN A 11 14.97 8.28 30.38
C GLN A 11 15.49 8.15 28.95
N ASP A 12 15.09 7.09 28.27
CA ASP A 12 15.38 6.91 26.85
C ASP A 12 14.29 7.59 26.02
N VAL A 13 14.67 8.24 24.92
CA VAL A 13 13.75 8.95 24.02
C VAL A 13 13.54 8.08 22.79
N PHE A 14 12.36 7.47 22.70
CA PHE A 14 12.03 6.62 21.57
C PHE A 14 12.04 7.41 20.26
N GLY A 15 12.81 6.90 19.29
CA GLY A 15 12.88 7.47 17.95
C GLY A 15 13.83 8.66 17.82
N GLU A 16 14.73 8.94 18.77
CA GLU A 16 15.80 9.91 18.58
C GLU A 16 17.13 9.20 18.25
N TYR A 17 17.71 9.51 17.10
CA TYR A 17 19.04 9.03 16.68
C TYR A 17 19.83 10.20 16.08
N ASP A 18 21.05 10.43 16.57
CA ASP A 18 21.91 11.57 16.15
C ASP A 18 21.18 12.93 16.16
N LYS A 19 20.38 13.19 17.20
CA LYS A 19 19.56 14.42 17.35
C LYS A 19 18.50 14.62 16.26
N LYS A 20 18.19 13.58 15.48
CA LYS A 20 17.08 13.53 14.54
C LYS A 20 16.00 12.62 15.11
N GLN A 21 14.76 13.10 15.11
CA GLN A 21 13.60 12.26 15.43
C GLN A 21 13.14 11.49 14.19
N GLY A 22 13.01 10.18 14.32
CA GLY A 22 12.60 9.23 13.31
C GLY A 22 11.66 8.18 13.92
N ILE A 23 10.43 8.57 14.21
CA ILE A 23 9.38 7.64 14.64
C ILE A 23 8.70 7.06 13.39
N SER A 24 8.52 5.75 13.36
CA SER A 24 7.82 5.03 12.28
C SER A 24 6.76 4.13 12.89
N THR A 25 5.65 3.93 12.17
CA THR A 25 4.55 3.02 12.55
C THR A 25 4.97 1.54 12.59
N GLY A 26 6.16 1.23 12.10
CA GLY A 26 6.77 -0.11 12.16
C GLY A 26 6.19 -1.07 11.13
N TRP A 27 6.10 -2.34 11.50
CA TRP A 27 5.60 -3.43 10.66
C TRP A 27 4.17 -3.80 11.06
N LEU A 28 3.36 -4.24 10.08
CA LEU A 28 2.07 -4.87 10.37
C LEU A 28 2.31 -6.24 11.02
N THR A 29 2.00 -6.36 12.31
CA THR A 29 2.25 -7.58 13.10
C THR A 29 0.98 -8.32 13.46
N ASN A 30 -0.06 -7.60 13.87
CA ASN A 30 -1.37 -8.14 14.26
C ASN A 30 -2.55 -7.39 13.63
N GLN A 31 -2.26 -6.34 12.86
CA GLN A 31 -3.24 -5.49 12.20
C GLN A 31 -3.22 -5.76 10.70
N THR A 32 -4.38 -5.65 10.07
CA THR A 32 -4.55 -5.57 8.63
C THR A 32 -4.57 -4.09 8.23
N LEU A 33 -3.87 -3.76 7.16
CA LEU A 33 -4.02 -2.47 6.48
C LEU A 33 -4.98 -2.63 5.31
N ILE A 34 -6.01 -1.78 5.26
CA ILE A 34 -6.87 -1.62 4.09
C ILE A 34 -6.62 -0.23 3.54
N GLN A 35 -6.02 -0.17 2.36
CA GLN A 35 -5.77 1.06 1.63
C GLN A 35 -6.86 1.27 0.59
N PHE A 36 -7.44 2.46 0.58
CA PHE A 36 -8.32 2.98 -0.45
C PHE A 36 -7.51 3.95 -1.33
N LYS A 37 -7.56 3.76 -2.64
CA LYS A 37 -6.85 4.58 -3.63
C LYS A 37 -7.84 5.24 -4.57
N PHE A 38 -8.00 6.54 -4.39
CA PHE A 38 -8.82 7.39 -5.26
C PHE A 38 -7.91 8.07 -6.28
N SER A 39 -8.14 7.81 -7.57
CA SER A 39 -7.32 8.32 -8.67
C SER A 39 -8.16 8.43 -9.93
N ASN A 40 -7.63 9.12 -10.96
CA ASN A 40 -8.24 9.20 -12.29
C ASN A 40 -9.68 9.73 -12.30
N ASN A 41 -9.94 10.78 -11.52
CA ASN A 41 -11.28 11.34 -11.31
C ASN A 41 -12.26 10.26 -10.80
N PRO A 42 -12.15 9.87 -9.52
CA PRO A 42 -12.87 8.74 -8.95
C PRO A 42 -14.38 8.96 -8.93
N LEU A 43 -14.88 10.19 -9.07
CA LEU A 43 -16.29 10.54 -8.88
C LEU A 43 -16.95 10.90 -10.21
N GLN A 44 -17.97 10.12 -10.58
CA GLN A 44 -18.83 10.39 -11.74
C GLN A 44 -20.18 10.89 -11.25
N LEU A 45 -20.23 12.15 -10.83
CA LEU A 45 -21.44 12.79 -10.31
C LEU A 45 -22.24 13.48 -11.41
N LYS A 46 -23.57 13.56 -11.24
CA LYS A 46 -24.46 14.23 -12.20
C LYS A 46 -24.53 15.74 -11.94
N SER A 47 -24.76 16.50 -13.02
CA SER A 47 -25.13 17.93 -12.99
C SER A 47 -24.08 18.82 -12.32
N ARG A 48 -24.51 19.89 -11.61
CA ARG A 48 -23.66 20.91 -10.97
C ARG A 48 -22.68 20.40 -9.91
N LEU A 49 -22.77 19.11 -9.53
CA LEU A 49 -21.83 18.48 -8.59
C LEU A 49 -20.57 17.95 -9.30
N ALA A 50 -20.61 17.74 -10.62
CA ALA A 50 -19.48 17.19 -11.38
C ALA A 50 -18.25 18.11 -11.40
N GLU A 51 -18.47 19.43 -11.29
CA GLU A 51 -17.41 20.45 -11.34
C GLU A 51 -16.95 20.91 -9.96
N ARG A 52 -17.50 20.35 -8.88
CA ARG A 52 -17.16 20.76 -7.52
C ARG A 52 -15.96 19.98 -7.00
N LEU A 53 -15.14 20.66 -6.21
CA LEU A 53 -14.16 20.01 -5.35
C LEU A 53 -14.89 19.23 -4.25
N ILE A 54 -14.47 17.98 -4.08
CA ILE A 54 -15.07 17.04 -3.14
C ILE A 54 -13.99 16.58 -2.16
N ASN A 55 -14.33 16.66 -0.87
CA ASN A 55 -13.55 16.03 0.17
C ASN A 55 -14.06 14.60 0.40
N ILE A 56 -13.13 13.66 0.51
CA ILE A 56 -13.41 12.24 0.72
C ILE A 56 -12.99 11.88 2.14
N LYS A 57 -13.93 11.36 2.93
CA LYS A 57 -13.70 10.83 4.27
C LYS A 57 -14.02 9.34 4.28
N VAL A 58 -13.22 8.54 4.98
CA VAL A 58 -13.47 7.10 5.16
C VAL A 58 -13.59 6.82 6.64
N THR A 59 -14.78 6.42 7.07
CA THR A 59 -15.11 6.15 8.46
C THR A 59 -15.33 4.64 8.64
N PRO A 60 -14.48 3.94 9.39
CA PRO A 60 -14.70 2.54 9.74
C PRO A 60 -15.87 2.42 10.73
N VAL A 61 -16.86 1.59 10.39
CA VAL A 61 -18.08 1.36 11.16
C VAL A 61 -18.14 -0.10 11.58
N LYS A 62 -18.34 -0.36 12.87
CA LYS A 62 -18.47 -1.72 13.41
C LYS A 62 -19.78 -2.35 12.93
N LEU A 63 -19.67 -3.55 12.35
CA LEU A 63 -20.82 -4.35 11.97
C LEU A 63 -21.35 -5.12 13.18
N PHE A 64 -22.66 -5.02 13.44
CA PHE A 64 -23.36 -5.82 14.44
C PHE A 64 -24.16 -6.89 13.71
N PHE A 65 -23.80 -8.15 13.93
CA PHE A 65 -24.53 -9.32 13.41
C PHE A 65 -25.03 -10.14 14.61
N GLY A 66 -26.25 -9.90 15.11
CA GLY A 66 -26.91 -10.78 16.10
C GLY A 66 -27.75 -10.10 17.20
N THR A 67 -28.73 -10.87 17.69
CA THR A 67 -29.81 -10.60 18.65
C THR A 67 -29.36 -10.19 20.06
N GLU A 68 -28.82 -8.98 20.22
CA GLU A 68 -28.83 -8.31 21.54
C GLU A 68 -29.88 -7.19 21.52
N PRO A 69 -30.75 -7.06 22.54
CA PRO A 69 -31.72 -5.99 22.61
C PRO A 69 -30.97 -4.70 22.91
N HIS A 70 -30.60 -3.97 21.86
CA HIS A 70 -30.12 -2.61 22.02
C HIS A 70 -31.31 -1.65 21.96
N ILE A 71 -31.39 -0.83 23.00
CA ILE A 71 -32.17 0.40 23.06
C ILE A 71 -31.85 1.18 21.78
N GLU A 72 -32.88 1.51 21.01
CA GLU A 72 -32.79 2.33 19.80
C GLU A 72 -32.20 3.70 20.14
N GLU A 73 -30.88 3.84 20.14
CA GLU A 73 -30.26 5.13 19.91
C GLU A 73 -30.26 5.37 18.40
N SER A 74 -31.42 5.85 17.96
CA SER A 74 -31.69 6.54 16.70
C SER A 74 -31.09 5.93 15.44
N SER A 75 -31.97 5.31 14.67
CA SER A 75 -32.08 5.49 13.22
C SER A 75 -31.19 6.61 12.67
N LEU A 76 -30.16 6.22 11.90
CA LEU A 76 -29.52 6.98 10.82
C LEU A 76 -29.98 8.44 10.67
N SER A 77 -29.55 9.30 11.60
CA SER A 77 -29.66 10.73 11.51
C SER A 77 -28.24 11.26 11.48
N THR A 78 -27.81 11.57 10.27
CA THR A 78 -26.64 12.38 9.96
C THR A 78 -26.67 13.71 10.69
N ASP A 79 -25.83 13.85 11.70
CA ASP A 79 -25.16 15.09 12.05
C ASP A 79 -23.92 14.72 12.85
N THR A 80 -22.75 14.93 12.24
CA THR A 80 -21.39 15.10 12.78
C THR A 80 -21.11 14.84 14.27
N THR A 81 -21.60 13.77 14.86
CA THR A 81 -21.06 13.24 16.10
C THR A 81 -19.78 12.50 15.74
N ASP A 82 -18.71 12.76 16.48
CA ASP A 82 -17.49 11.98 16.42
C ASP A 82 -17.85 10.53 16.73
N THR A 83 -18.14 9.74 15.70
CA THR A 83 -18.29 8.30 15.83
C THR A 83 -16.95 7.81 16.36
N GLU A 84 -16.90 7.49 17.65
CA GLU A 84 -15.67 7.00 18.28
C GLU A 84 -15.15 5.83 17.45
N LEU A 85 -13.96 6.02 16.89
CA LEU A 85 -13.29 4.99 16.12
C LEU A 85 -13.19 3.73 16.98
N PRO A 86 -13.48 2.54 16.43
CA PRO A 86 -13.32 1.31 17.18
C PRO A 86 -11.89 1.21 17.73
N ALA A 87 -11.75 0.74 18.97
CA ALA A 87 -10.44 0.68 19.63
C ALA A 87 -9.40 -0.07 18.78
N GLY A 88 -8.23 0.56 18.58
CA GLY A 88 -7.13 0.01 17.79
C GLY A 88 -7.26 0.18 16.27
N VAL A 89 -8.24 0.97 15.80
CA VAL A 89 -8.38 1.39 14.41
C VAL A 89 -7.74 2.75 14.20
N LEU A 90 -6.92 2.87 13.16
CA LEU A 90 -6.28 4.12 12.75
C LEU A 90 -6.67 4.43 11.30
N VAL A 91 -6.99 5.68 11.02
CA VAL A 91 -7.29 6.16 9.68
C VAL A 91 -6.32 7.28 9.33
N GLU A 92 -5.51 7.04 8.30
CA GLU A 92 -4.52 7.99 7.81
C GLU A 92 -4.78 8.32 6.35
N VAL A 93 -4.45 9.55 5.94
CA VAL A 93 -4.65 10.05 4.58
C VAL A 93 -3.38 10.71 4.06
N ALA A 94 -3.08 10.51 2.78
CA ALA A 94 -2.01 11.18 2.07
C ALA A 94 -2.45 11.53 0.64
N THR A 95 -2.03 12.69 0.15
CA THR A 95 -2.21 13.07 -1.26
C THR A 95 -0.85 12.91 -1.94
N LEU A 96 -0.76 11.97 -2.87
CA LEU A 96 0.44 11.80 -3.68
C LEU A 96 0.47 12.91 -4.74
N ALA A 97 1.15 13.97 -4.40
CA ALA A 97 1.47 15.10 -5.26
C ALA A 97 2.98 15.38 -5.15
N ASN A 98 3.52 16.20 -6.07
CA ASN A 98 4.90 16.67 -6.02
C ASN A 98 5.11 17.76 -4.94
N ASP A 99 4.55 17.53 -3.75
CA ASP A 99 4.72 18.38 -2.57
C ASP A 99 4.99 17.51 -1.34
N PRO A 100 6.23 17.54 -0.80
CA PRO A 100 6.62 16.77 0.38
C PRO A 100 5.75 17.00 1.61
N ASN A 101 5.08 18.16 1.72
CA ASN A 101 4.26 18.52 2.89
C ASN A 101 2.91 17.77 2.95
N ILE A 102 2.46 17.24 1.81
CA ILE A 102 1.18 16.53 1.67
C ILE A 102 1.38 15.06 1.23
N CYS A 103 2.55 14.73 0.69
CA CYS A 103 2.95 13.38 0.29
C CYS A 103 3.45 12.55 1.49
N HIS A 104 2.73 12.60 2.62
CA HIS A 104 2.96 11.73 3.77
C HIS A 104 1.66 11.46 4.51
N LEU A 105 1.57 10.26 5.09
CA LEU A 105 0.40 9.83 5.86
C LEU A 105 0.25 10.68 7.11
N LYS A 106 -0.98 11.18 7.32
CA LYS A 106 -1.41 11.91 8.51
C LYS A 106 -2.75 11.39 8.99
N PRO A 107 -3.11 11.52 10.27
CA PRO A 107 -4.47 11.28 10.72
C PRO A 107 -5.49 12.02 9.85
N GLN A 108 -6.55 11.32 9.42
CA GLN A 108 -7.58 11.91 8.57
C GLN A 108 -8.38 12.99 9.32
N GLU A 109 -8.59 14.13 8.67
CA GLU A 109 -9.34 15.25 9.23
C GLU A 109 -10.86 14.98 9.31
N GLN A 110 -11.59 15.78 10.11
CA GLN A 110 -13.02 15.59 10.40
C GLN A 110 -13.90 15.47 9.15
N PHE A 111 -13.57 16.21 8.08
CA PHE A 111 -14.30 16.20 6.80
C PHE A 111 -13.52 15.52 5.68
N GLY A 112 -12.52 14.71 6.03
CA GLY A 112 -11.63 14.05 5.10
C GLY A 112 -10.72 15.04 4.36
N ARG A 113 -10.22 14.61 3.21
CA ARG A 113 -9.26 15.37 2.39
C ARG A 113 -9.85 15.70 1.02
N GLU A 114 -9.61 16.91 0.56
CA GLU A 114 -9.94 17.34 -0.80
C GLU A 114 -9.24 16.46 -1.86
N TYR A 115 -10.02 15.96 -2.81
CA TYR A 115 -9.49 15.31 -4.01
C TYR A 115 -9.34 16.34 -5.13
N LYS A 116 -8.13 16.44 -5.70
CA LYS A 116 -7.85 17.27 -6.88
C LYS A 116 -7.71 16.43 -8.13
N LEU A 117 -8.10 17.00 -9.26
CA LEU A 117 -7.98 16.33 -10.55
C LEU A 117 -6.50 15.98 -10.84
N ASN A 118 -6.25 14.73 -11.23
CA ASN A 118 -4.93 14.12 -11.48
C ASN A 118 -4.10 13.76 -10.24
N ASP A 119 -4.55 14.09 -9.02
CA ASP A 119 -3.89 13.59 -7.82
C ASP A 119 -4.33 12.15 -7.52
N VAL A 120 -3.51 11.48 -6.70
CA VAL A 120 -3.86 10.20 -6.08
C VAL A 120 -4.05 10.43 -4.58
N LEU A 121 -5.27 10.22 -4.09
CA LEU A 121 -5.57 10.27 -2.67
C LEU A 121 -5.57 8.85 -2.10
N LEU A 122 -4.69 8.62 -1.12
CA LEU A 122 -4.61 7.37 -0.38
C LEU A 122 -5.25 7.53 0.99
N VAL A 123 -6.13 6.61 1.36
CA VAL A 123 -6.65 6.49 2.72
C VAL A 123 -6.31 5.11 3.25
N ASN A 124 -5.51 5.06 4.30
CA ASN A 124 -5.07 3.84 4.97
C ASN A 124 -5.90 3.63 6.24
N VAL A 125 -6.54 2.47 6.35
CA VAL A 125 -7.22 2.03 7.56
C VAL A 125 -6.46 0.83 8.15
N THR A 126 -5.84 1.03 9.30
CA THR A 126 -5.12 -0.03 10.02
C THR A 126 -6.01 -0.55 11.15
N THR A 127 -6.29 -1.86 11.17
CA THR A 127 -7.26 -2.46 12.11
C THR A 127 -6.92 -3.90 12.49
N PRO A 128 -7.10 -4.32 13.76
CA PRO A 128 -6.94 -5.71 14.16
C PRO A 128 -8.11 -6.61 13.72
N LYS A 129 -9.26 -6.04 13.34
CA LYS A 129 -10.50 -6.79 13.05
C LYS A 129 -11.17 -6.34 11.75
N SER A 130 -10.43 -6.39 10.65
CA SER A 130 -10.89 -5.96 9.31
C SER A 130 -12.23 -6.58 8.87
N LYS A 131 -12.50 -7.84 9.22
CA LYS A 131 -13.75 -8.55 8.86
C LYS A 131 -15.00 -8.08 9.62
N GLN A 132 -14.84 -7.33 10.71
CA GLN A 132 -15.94 -6.83 11.54
C GLN A 132 -16.28 -5.36 11.24
N LEU A 133 -15.64 -4.76 10.24
CA LEU A 133 -15.79 -3.35 9.91
C LEU A 133 -16.33 -3.18 8.49
N ALA A 134 -17.39 -2.40 8.35
CA ALA A 134 -17.71 -1.74 7.10
C ALA A 134 -16.98 -0.39 7.04
N TYR A 135 -16.87 0.19 5.84
CA TYR A 135 -16.24 1.48 5.62
C TYR A 135 -17.26 2.39 4.96
N LEU A 136 -17.68 3.42 5.69
CA LEU A 136 -18.51 4.49 5.19
C LEU A 136 -17.61 5.51 4.49
N ILE A 137 -17.84 5.75 3.21
CA ILE A 137 -17.14 6.78 2.45
C ILE A 137 -18.09 7.96 2.30
N ASP A 138 -17.78 9.07 2.95
CA ASP A 138 -18.54 10.31 2.89
C ASP A 138 -17.91 11.31 1.93
N PHE A 139 -18.76 12.01 1.20
CA PHE A 139 -18.38 13.05 0.25
C PHE A 139 -18.89 14.41 0.74
N TYR A 140 -17.98 15.35 0.95
CA TYR A 140 -18.30 16.71 1.38
C TYR A 140 -17.90 17.74 0.32
N SER A 141 -18.58 18.87 0.27
CA SER A 141 -18.25 19.96 -0.66
C SER A 141 -18.57 21.30 -0.05
N TYR A 142 -17.66 22.26 -0.19
CA TYR A 142 -17.90 23.63 0.25
C TYR A 142 -18.90 24.34 -0.69
N SER A 143 -19.75 25.17 -0.10
CA SER A 143 -20.59 26.09 -0.88
C SER A 143 -19.70 27.09 -1.62
N SER A 144 -20.09 27.53 -2.81
CA SER A 144 -19.37 28.59 -3.54
C SER A 144 -19.41 29.95 -2.83
N ARG A 145 -20.22 30.08 -1.78
CA ARG A 145 -20.33 31.27 -0.93
C ARG A 145 -19.81 31.02 0.49
N ALA A 146 -19.18 29.88 0.75
CA ALA A 146 -18.68 29.55 2.08
C ALA A 146 -17.59 30.53 2.50
N ALA A 147 -17.67 31.02 3.73
CA ALA A 147 -16.57 31.67 4.42
C ALA A 147 -15.53 30.62 4.85
N SER A 148 -14.33 31.05 5.27
CA SER A 148 -13.26 30.14 5.69
C SER A 148 -13.62 29.25 6.88
N GLU A 149 -14.53 29.72 7.74
CA GLU A 149 -14.98 29.03 8.95
C GLU A 149 -16.22 28.16 8.72
N ASP A 150 -16.84 28.23 7.54
CA ASP A 150 -18.05 27.47 7.27
C ASP A 150 -17.69 26.00 7.00
N PRO A 151 -18.32 25.02 7.69
CA PRO A 151 -18.06 23.61 7.43
C PRO A 151 -18.58 23.20 6.04
N PRO A 152 -17.97 22.19 5.40
CA PRO A 152 -18.43 21.72 4.11
C PRO A 152 -19.76 20.97 4.25
N CYS A 153 -20.61 21.06 3.22
CA CYS A 153 -21.89 20.36 3.21
C CYS A 153 -21.70 18.88 2.84
N HIS A 154 -22.40 17.98 3.52
CA HIS A 154 -22.46 16.57 3.13
C HIS A 154 -23.24 16.41 1.83
N VAL A 155 -22.60 15.85 0.81
CA VAL A 155 -23.16 15.66 -0.53
C VAL A 155 -23.83 14.30 -0.63
N GLY A 156 -23.16 13.27 -0.15
CA GLY A 156 -23.62 11.89 -0.21
C GLY A 156 -22.59 10.93 0.37
N TYR A 157 -22.91 9.65 0.29
CA TYR A 157 -22.12 8.59 0.89
C TYR A 157 -22.20 7.28 0.11
N THR A 158 -21.30 6.36 0.41
CA THR A 158 -21.39 4.96 0.00
C THR A 158 -20.81 4.04 1.07
N TYR A 159 -21.26 2.78 1.10
CA TYR A 159 -20.77 1.78 2.04
C TYR A 159 -19.92 0.73 1.33
N VAL A 160 -18.80 0.39 1.94
CA VAL A 160 -17.95 -0.74 1.55
C VAL A 160 -18.04 -1.80 2.63
N LEU A 161 -18.58 -2.96 2.28
CA LEU A 161 -18.71 -4.11 3.17
C LEU A 161 -17.48 -5.04 3.04
N PRO A 162 -17.09 -5.77 4.10
CA PRO A 162 -15.93 -6.66 4.07
C PRO A 162 -15.95 -7.69 2.93
N ASN A 163 -17.14 -8.17 2.55
CA ASN A 163 -17.32 -9.19 1.51
C ASN A 163 -17.14 -8.65 0.09
N MET A 164 -17.02 -7.33 -0.09
CA MET A 164 -16.81 -6.70 -1.39
C MET A 164 -15.34 -6.75 -1.82
N PHE A 165 -14.43 -6.94 -0.87
CA PHE A 165 -13.01 -7.12 -1.15
C PHE A 165 -12.73 -8.51 -1.76
N LYS A 166 -12.02 -8.52 -2.88
CA LYS A 166 -11.43 -9.67 -3.55
C LYS A 166 -9.92 -9.72 -3.19
N PRO A 167 -9.27 -10.88 -3.28
CA PRO A 167 -8.42 -11.45 -2.23
C PRO A 167 -7.49 -10.47 -1.50
N SER A 168 -6.66 -9.72 -2.22
CA SER A 168 -5.80 -8.69 -1.62
C SER A 168 -5.87 -7.36 -2.34
N GLU A 169 -6.35 -7.28 -3.57
CA GLU A 169 -6.46 -6.02 -4.31
C GLU A 169 -7.57 -6.07 -5.35
N GLY A 170 -8.01 -4.89 -5.76
CA GLY A 170 -8.96 -4.74 -6.86
C GLY A 170 -9.49 -3.32 -6.98
N ASN A 171 -10.49 -3.15 -7.83
CA ASN A 171 -11.23 -1.89 -7.96
C ASN A 171 -12.70 -2.12 -7.60
N LEU A 172 -13.32 -1.13 -6.96
CA LEU A 172 -14.74 -1.10 -6.66
C LEU A 172 -15.37 0.10 -7.35
N GLU A 173 -16.53 -0.11 -7.96
CA GLU A 173 -17.40 0.94 -8.47
C GLU A 173 -18.74 0.86 -7.73
N LEU A 174 -19.05 1.91 -6.95
CA LEU A 174 -20.20 1.93 -6.05
C LEU A 174 -21.08 3.16 -6.30
N PRO A 175 -22.40 3.05 -6.09
CA PRO A 175 -23.28 4.20 -6.18
C PRO A 175 -23.02 5.19 -5.04
N VAL A 176 -23.05 6.48 -5.36
CA VAL A 176 -23.03 7.57 -4.39
C VAL A 176 -24.48 7.98 -4.11
N THR A 177 -24.92 7.83 -2.86
CA THR A 177 -26.30 8.12 -2.45
C THR A 177 -26.37 9.47 -1.74
N CYS A 178 -27.31 10.32 -2.15
CA CYS A 178 -27.58 11.59 -1.48
C CYS A 178 -28.16 11.35 -0.09
N ASN A 179 -27.69 12.09 0.91
CA ASN A 179 -28.17 11.96 2.27
C ASN A 179 -29.65 12.32 2.45
N VAL A 180 -30.07 13.49 1.95
CA VAL A 180 -31.42 14.03 2.23
C VAL A 180 -32.53 13.25 1.51
N LYS A 181 -32.28 12.82 0.26
CA LYS A 181 -33.32 12.23 -0.61
C LYS A 181 -33.10 10.74 -0.90
N HIS A 182 -32.05 10.15 -0.34
CA HIS A 182 -31.60 8.77 -0.61
C HIS A 182 -31.58 8.38 -2.09
N ARG A 183 -31.35 9.36 -2.97
CA ARG A 183 -31.31 9.19 -4.42
C ARG A 183 -29.87 9.01 -4.91
N PRO A 184 -29.63 8.19 -5.95
CA PRO A 184 -28.30 8.06 -6.52
C PRO A 184 -27.87 9.36 -7.20
N LEU A 185 -26.70 9.88 -6.82
CA LEU A 185 -26.07 11.07 -7.40
C LEU A 185 -25.10 10.75 -8.53
N GLY A 186 -24.60 9.51 -8.57
CA GLY A 186 -23.55 9.07 -9.48
C GLY A 186 -22.88 7.80 -8.98
N THR A 187 -21.66 7.56 -9.45
CA THR A 187 -20.80 6.47 -8.97
C THR A 187 -19.47 6.99 -8.48
N VAL A 188 -18.83 6.22 -7.60
CA VAL A 188 -17.44 6.39 -7.19
C VAL A 188 -16.65 5.14 -7.58
N ASN A 189 -15.50 5.33 -8.20
CA ASN A 189 -14.55 4.29 -8.56
C ASN A 189 -13.25 4.48 -7.78
N PHE A 190 -12.78 3.45 -7.10
CA PHE A 190 -11.52 3.47 -6.37
C PHE A 190 -10.87 2.09 -6.32
N GLY A 191 -9.55 2.09 -6.25
CA GLY A 191 -8.76 0.89 -5.99
C GLY A 191 -8.71 0.59 -4.49
N TYR A 192 -8.51 -0.68 -4.14
CA TYR A 192 -8.20 -1.07 -2.77
C TYR A 192 -7.05 -2.08 -2.72
N LEU A 193 -6.34 -2.08 -1.59
CA LEU A 193 -5.31 -3.06 -1.26
C LEU A 193 -5.49 -3.48 0.21
N THR A 194 -5.56 -4.78 0.45
CA THR A 194 -5.60 -5.41 1.76
C THR A 194 -4.25 -6.07 2.04
N VAL A 195 -3.51 -5.53 3.01
CA VAL A 195 -2.23 -6.07 3.45
C VAL A 195 -2.44 -6.76 4.81
N CYS A 196 -2.27 -8.07 4.81
CA CYS A 196 -2.33 -8.89 6.02
C CYS A 196 -0.97 -8.92 6.72
N PRO A 197 -0.94 -9.05 8.06
CA PRO A 197 0.31 -9.18 8.79
C PRO A 197 1.00 -10.51 8.44
N ILE A 198 2.33 -10.51 8.48
CA ILE A 198 3.14 -11.72 8.34
C ILE A 198 2.94 -12.57 9.60
N GLN A 199 2.54 -13.83 9.45
CA GLN A 199 2.22 -14.72 10.59
C GLN A 199 3.45 -15.07 11.43
N GLU A 200 4.62 -15.10 10.81
CA GLU A 200 5.89 -15.33 11.48
C GLU A 200 6.48 -14.01 11.98
N LYS A 201 7.07 -14.02 13.18
CA LYS A 201 7.76 -12.85 13.77
C LYS A 201 9.12 -12.60 13.10
N LEU A 202 9.16 -12.60 11.77
CA LEU A 202 10.36 -12.41 10.96
C LEU A 202 10.85 -10.95 11.03
N CYS A 203 9.93 -10.00 11.15
CA CYS A 203 10.25 -8.58 11.20
C CYS A 203 10.20 -8.09 12.66
N ASN A 204 11.36 -7.73 13.22
CA ASN A 204 11.46 -6.95 14.45
C ASN A 204 12.08 -5.57 14.14
N LEU A 205 12.05 -4.65 15.11
CA LEU A 205 12.68 -3.33 14.99
C LEU A 205 14.12 -3.31 15.52
N GLN A 206 14.75 -4.48 15.73
CA GLN A 206 16.11 -4.55 16.26
C GLN A 206 17.13 -3.97 15.26
N VAL A 207 16.93 -4.24 13.97
CA VAL A 207 17.68 -3.63 12.85
C VAL A 207 16.73 -3.47 11.67
N SER A 208 16.53 -2.24 11.18
CA SER A 208 15.77 -1.99 9.95
C SER A 208 16.43 -0.89 9.13
N TYR A 209 16.85 -1.22 7.91
CA TYR A 209 17.37 -0.28 6.92
C TYR A 209 16.28 0.23 5.96
N ALA A 210 15.00 -0.04 6.25
CA ALA A 210 13.90 0.25 5.32
C ALA A 210 13.78 1.74 4.92
N LYS A 211 14.26 2.66 5.78
CA LYS A 211 14.32 4.10 5.52
C LYS A 211 15.73 4.66 5.69
N TYR A 212 16.75 3.80 5.73
CA TYR A 212 18.12 4.24 5.90
C TYR A 212 18.62 4.83 4.58
N TRP A 213 19.03 6.09 4.64
CA TRP A 213 19.75 6.76 3.57
C TRP A 213 20.82 7.61 4.20
N ASP A 214 22.09 7.35 3.88
CA ASP A 214 23.18 8.17 4.37
C ASP A 214 23.20 9.49 3.60
N SER A 215 23.03 10.61 4.32
CA SER A 215 23.05 11.95 3.71
C SER A 215 24.40 12.33 3.10
N SER A 216 25.48 11.60 3.41
CA SER A 216 26.80 11.79 2.81
C SER A 216 26.94 11.11 1.44
N TRP A 217 26.03 10.19 1.08
CA TRP A 217 26.05 9.53 -0.22
C TRP A 217 25.79 10.55 -1.35
N THR A 218 26.80 10.73 -2.21
CA THR A 218 26.71 11.58 -3.40
C THR A 218 27.25 10.81 -4.59
N GLY A 219 26.42 10.64 -5.64
CA GLY A 219 26.80 9.92 -6.86
C GLY A 219 27.09 8.44 -6.64
N LEU A 220 26.08 7.66 -6.24
CA LEU A 220 26.21 6.21 -6.02
C LEU A 220 26.31 5.44 -7.35
N GLU A 221 27.27 4.52 -7.45
CA GLU A 221 27.32 3.54 -8.52
C GLU A 221 26.50 2.31 -8.16
N VAL A 222 25.38 2.12 -8.88
CA VAL A 222 24.46 1.00 -8.66
C VAL A 222 24.68 -0.06 -9.74
N GLY A 223 25.06 -1.28 -9.33
CA GLY A 223 25.15 -2.43 -10.21
C GLY A 223 23.75 -2.96 -10.58
N HIS A 224 23.19 -2.47 -11.68
CA HIS A 224 21.90 -2.88 -12.22
C HIS A 224 21.91 -4.37 -12.60
N ARG A 225 21.16 -5.20 -11.85
CA ARG A 225 21.15 -6.68 -11.94
C ARG A 225 22.53 -7.33 -11.83
N GLY A 226 23.45 -6.68 -11.09
CA GLY A 226 24.88 -7.00 -11.06
C GLY A 226 25.68 -6.29 -12.15
N LEU A 227 26.59 -7.01 -12.83
CA LEU A 227 27.33 -6.55 -14.02
C LEU A 227 26.74 -7.11 -15.34
N GLY A 228 25.49 -7.56 -15.30
CA GLY A 228 24.88 -8.25 -16.41
C GLY A 228 24.63 -7.31 -17.59
N ALA A 229 25.17 -7.65 -18.76
CA ALA A 229 24.67 -7.13 -20.02
C ALA A 229 23.57 -8.07 -20.52
N SER A 230 22.38 -7.54 -20.85
CA SER A 230 21.26 -8.32 -21.37
C SER A 230 21.55 -8.99 -22.73
N PHE A 231 22.66 -8.62 -23.39
CA PHE A 231 23.11 -9.21 -24.65
C PHE A 231 24.53 -9.74 -24.52
N LYS A 232 24.76 -10.96 -25.04
CA LYS A 232 26.11 -11.51 -25.21
C LYS A 232 26.93 -10.56 -26.09
N THR A 233 27.92 -9.89 -25.51
CA THR A 233 28.98 -9.28 -26.30
C THR A 233 29.75 -10.39 -27.03
N LYS A 234 30.24 -10.10 -28.24
CA LYS A 234 30.94 -11.07 -29.12
C LYS A 234 32.18 -11.74 -28.48
N GLU A 235 32.58 -11.32 -27.28
CA GLU A 235 33.78 -11.75 -26.56
C GLU A 235 33.53 -12.77 -25.46
N GLY A 236 32.31 -13.34 -25.34
CA GLY A 236 32.07 -14.54 -24.53
C GLY A 236 32.14 -14.37 -23.00
N ASN A 237 32.47 -13.19 -22.50
CA ASN A 237 32.53 -12.85 -21.07
C ASN A 237 31.24 -12.22 -20.53
N ALA A 238 30.08 -12.55 -21.11
CA ALA A 238 28.78 -12.08 -20.63
C ALA A 238 28.39 -12.86 -19.37
N ILE A 239 28.74 -12.31 -18.20
CA ILE A 239 28.18 -12.79 -16.94
C ILE A 239 26.70 -12.45 -16.96
N ARG A 240 25.88 -13.48 -16.74
CA ARG A 240 24.43 -13.39 -16.86
C ARG A 240 23.83 -12.53 -15.76
N GLU A 241 22.92 -11.62 -16.11
CA GLU A 241 22.17 -10.78 -15.17
C GLU A 241 21.42 -11.61 -14.11
N ASN A 242 21.15 -11.01 -12.94
CA ASN A 242 20.38 -11.62 -11.86
C ASN A 242 20.91 -12.98 -11.38
N THR A 243 22.23 -13.20 -11.53
CA THR A 243 22.93 -14.36 -10.97
C THR A 243 23.80 -13.96 -9.78
N ILE A 244 23.98 -14.88 -8.83
CA ILE A 244 24.91 -14.68 -7.70
C ILE A 244 26.31 -14.29 -8.18
N ALA A 245 26.76 -14.83 -9.32
CA ALA A 245 28.05 -14.48 -9.91
C ALA A 245 28.11 -13.02 -10.40
N SER A 246 27.05 -12.53 -11.06
CA SER A 246 26.96 -11.13 -11.51
C SER A 246 26.98 -10.13 -10.35
N LEU A 247 26.24 -10.44 -9.28
CA LEU A 247 26.16 -9.62 -8.09
C LEU A 247 27.51 -9.58 -7.35
N LYS A 248 28.14 -10.74 -7.17
CA LYS A 248 29.48 -10.83 -6.55
C LYS A 248 30.53 -10.03 -7.33
N LYS A 249 30.48 -10.07 -8.67
CA LYS A 249 31.46 -9.33 -9.48
C LYS A 249 31.19 -7.83 -9.50
N ALA A 250 29.92 -7.40 -9.47
CA ALA A 250 29.57 -5.99 -9.32
C ALA A 250 30.12 -5.43 -7.99
N ALA A 251 29.88 -6.13 -6.88
CA ALA A 251 30.44 -5.77 -5.59
C ALA A 251 31.99 -5.73 -5.61
N ALA A 252 32.62 -6.73 -6.22
CA ALA A 252 34.09 -6.77 -6.35
C ALA A 252 34.66 -5.66 -7.26
N SER A 253 33.84 -5.07 -8.13
CA SER A 253 34.23 -3.98 -9.03
C SER A 253 34.02 -2.59 -8.42
N GLY A 254 33.55 -2.51 -7.17
CA GLY A 254 33.39 -1.26 -6.43
C GLY A 254 31.99 -0.66 -6.45
N ALA A 255 30.96 -1.40 -6.88
CA ALA A 255 29.59 -0.89 -6.82
C ALA A 255 29.17 -0.61 -5.36
N ASP A 256 28.62 0.59 -5.12
CA ASP A 256 28.15 1.02 -3.80
C ASP A 256 26.86 0.28 -3.41
N LEU A 257 26.00 0.02 -4.40
CA LEU A 257 24.73 -0.69 -4.25
C LEU A 257 24.55 -1.73 -5.36
N LEU A 258 23.75 -2.75 -5.05
CA LEU A 258 23.33 -3.76 -6.02
C LEU A 258 21.82 -3.72 -6.15
N GLU A 259 21.35 -3.68 -7.39
CA GLU A 259 19.95 -3.80 -7.72
C GLU A 259 19.68 -5.22 -8.27
N PHE A 260 18.54 -5.80 -7.87
CA PHE A 260 18.07 -7.09 -8.35
C PHE A 260 16.57 -7.21 -8.09
N ASP A 261 15.89 -7.95 -8.96
CA ASP A 261 14.46 -8.20 -8.87
C ASP A 261 14.17 -9.48 -8.11
N VAL A 262 13.06 -9.50 -7.36
CA VAL A 262 12.59 -10.68 -6.64
C VAL A 262 11.16 -11.00 -7.08
N GLN A 263 10.93 -12.27 -7.40
CA GLN A 263 9.61 -12.85 -7.65
C GLN A 263 9.30 -13.91 -6.59
N LEU A 264 8.02 -14.23 -6.42
CA LEU A 264 7.59 -15.35 -5.57
C LEU A 264 7.21 -16.55 -6.43
N SER A 265 7.73 -17.72 -6.08
CA SER A 265 7.30 -18.99 -6.64
C SER A 265 5.93 -19.43 -6.07
N LYS A 266 5.35 -20.48 -6.64
CA LYS A 266 4.08 -21.08 -6.19
C LYS A 266 4.09 -21.50 -4.72
N ASP A 267 5.24 -21.95 -4.24
CA ASP A 267 5.53 -22.35 -2.86
C ASP A 267 6.00 -21.18 -1.98
N MET A 268 5.78 -19.93 -2.43
CA MET A 268 6.06 -18.69 -1.69
C MET A 268 7.54 -18.50 -1.34
N ILE A 269 8.44 -19.07 -2.13
CA ILE A 269 9.88 -18.88 -1.96
C ILE A 269 10.32 -17.70 -2.85
N PRO A 270 11.02 -16.69 -2.30
CA PRO A 270 11.57 -15.60 -3.08
C PRO A 270 12.69 -16.09 -4.01
N VAL A 271 12.63 -15.69 -5.28
CA VAL A 271 13.59 -16.04 -6.33
C VAL A 271 14.07 -14.78 -7.01
N ILE A 272 15.39 -14.66 -7.24
CA ILE A 272 15.95 -13.54 -8.00
C ILE A 272 15.65 -13.75 -9.48
N TYR A 273 14.72 -12.96 -10.02
CA TYR A 273 14.30 -13.04 -11.42
C TYR A 273 13.53 -11.76 -11.80
N HIS A 274 13.72 -11.28 -13.02
CA HIS A 274 13.12 -10.00 -13.44
C HIS A 274 11.67 -10.16 -13.94
N ASP A 275 11.42 -11.10 -14.87
CA ASP A 275 10.13 -11.17 -15.55
C ASP A 275 9.05 -11.88 -14.73
N PHE A 276 7.78 -11.57 -14.99
CA PHE A 276 6.65 -12.28 -14.36
C PHE A 276 6.39 -13.67 -14.96
N TYR A 277 6.97 -13.94 -16.13
CA TYR A 277 6.74 -15.15 -16.91
C TYR A 277 8.07 -15.81 -17.28
N VAL A 278 8.03 -17.13 -17.45
CA VAL A 278 9.12 -17.91 -18.03
C VAL A 278 8.65 -18.61 -19.28
N CYS A 279 9.48 -18.59 -20.31
CA CYS A 279 9.23 -19.30 -21.56
C CYS A 279 9.82 -20.72 -21.48
N ILE A 280 8.98 -21.73 -21.63
CA ILE A 280 9.41 -23.14 -21.67
C ILE A 280 9.22 -23.71 -23.07
N SER A 281 10.24 -24.43 -23.57
CA SER A 281 10.09 -25.23 -24.80
C SER A 281 9.74 -26.67 -24.45
N MET A 282 8.72 -27.21 -25.10
CA MET A 282 8.33 -28.61 -24.94
C MET A 282 9.11 -29.58 -25.84
N LYS A 283 10.02 -29.09 -26.71
CA LYS A 283 10.79 -29.92 -27.65
C LYS A 283 12.30 -29.88 -27.38
N ARG A 284 12.97 -31.03 -27.39
CA ARG A 284 14.45 -31.16 -27.31
C ARG A 284 15.18 -30.83 -28.64
N LYS A 285 14.59 -30.04 -29.53
CA LYS A 285 15.21 -29.73 -30.84
C LYS A 285 16.20 -28.56 -30.71
N LYS A 286 17.28 -28.62 -31.51
CA LYS A 286 18.38 -27.65 -31.51
C LYS A 286 18.00 -26.25 -32.01
N GLU A 287 16.88 -26.14 -32.72
CA GLU A 287 16.32 -24.89 -33.21
C GLU A 287 14.85 -24.86 -32.78
N ILE A 288 14.53 -23.95 -31.87
CA ILE A 288 13.18 -23.71 -31.37
C ILE A 288 12.84 -22.29 -31.81
N GLU A 289 11.85 -22.16 -32.68
CA GLU A 289 11.28 -20.85 -32.97
C GLU A 289 10.54 -20.33 -31.73
N PHE A 290 10.59 -19.03 -31.47
CA PHE A 290 9.97 -18.39 -30.31
C PHE A 290 8.46 -18.69 -30.21
N THR A 291 7.81 -18.89 -31.35
CA THR A 291 6.41 -19.28 -31.53
C THR A 291 6.04 -20.65 -30.95
N GLU A 292 7.00 -21.53 -30.64
CA GLU A 292 6.74 -22.84 -30.03
C GLU A 292 6.98 -22.86 -28.50
N MET A 293 7.27 -21.71 -27.89
CA MET A 293 7.47 -21.59 -26.45
C MET A 293 6.16 -21.29 -25.72
N LEU A 294 5.97 -21.92 -24.57
CA LEU A 294 4.84 -21.67 -23.67
C LEU A 294 5.27 -20.70 -22.58
N GLU A 295 4.55 -19.58 -22.45
CA GLU A 295 4.72 -18.65 -21.35
C GLU A 295 3.95 -19.13 -20.12
N LEU A 296 4.68 -19.32 -19.01
CA LEU A 296 4.10 -19.70 -17.73
C LEU A 296 4.42 -18.63 -16.67
N PRO A 297 3.44 -18.18 -15.87
CA PRO A 297 3.71 -17.27 -14.76
C PRO A 297 4.64 -17.89 -13.72
N VAL A 298 5.65 -17.14 -13.26
CA VAL A 298 6.60 -17.59 -12.22
C VAL A 298 5.88 -18.04 -10.96
N LYS A 299 4.83 -17.30 -10.56
CA LYS A 299 3.96 -17.59 -9.40
C LYS A 299 3.25 -18.95 -9.49
N ASP A 300 3.18 -19.57 -10.67
CA ASP A 300 2.51 -20.86 -10.87
C ASP A 300 3.50 -22.04 -10.89
N LEU A 301 4.80 -21.77 -10.74
CA LEU A 301 5.89 -22.75 -10.71
C LEU A 301 6.51 -22.83 -9.31
N THR A 302 6.81 -24.05 -8.84
CA THR A 302 7.56 -24.24 -7.59
C THR A 302 9.04 -23.90 -7.80
N LEU A 303 9.78 -23.67 -6.70
CA LEU A 303 11.24 -23.46 -6.80
C LEU A 303 11.93 -24.62 -7.54
N GLU A 304 11.52 -25.86 -7.27
CA GLU A 304 12.08 -27.05 -7.92
C GLU A 304 11.85 -27.02 -9.45
N HIS A 305 10.66 -26.60 -9.90
CA HIS A 305 10.40 -26.43 -11.33
C HIS A 305 11.31 -25.36 -11.92
N LEU A 306 11.41 -24.19 -11.27
CA LEU A 306 12.24 -23.07 -11.74
C LEU A 306 13.73 -23.45 -11.84
N GLN A 307 14.26 -24.21 -10.88
CA GLN A 307 15.66 -24.67 -10.89
C GLN A 307 15.96 -25.67 -12.02
N LYS A 308 14.96 -26.43 -12.47
CA LYS A 308 15.10 -27.38 -13.59
C LYS A 308 15.01 -26.71 -14.96
N LEU A 309 14.50 -25.47 -15.02
CA LEU A 309 14.47 -24.72 -16.27
C LEU A 309 15.89 -24.30 -16.64
N LYS A 310 16.33 -24.72 -17.83
CA LYS A 310 17.41 -24.01 -18.52
C LYS A 310 16.82 -22.70 -18.99
N VAL A 311 16.97 -21.66 -18.19
CA VAL A 311 16.53 -20.32 -18.59
C VAL A 311 17.31 -19.97 -19.87
N HIS A 312 16.60 -19.86 -20.99
CA HIS A 312 17.12 -19.30 -22.23
C HIS A 312 16.60 -17.87 -22.28
N SER A 313 17.47 -16.91 -21.90
CA SER A 313 17.24 -15.47 -22.07
C SER A 313 18.09 -15.02 -23.24
#